data_AF-A0A484BYY7-F1
#
_entry.id   AF-A0A484BYY7-F1
#
_cell.length_a   1.000
_cell.length_b   1.000
_cell.length_c   1.000
_cell.angle_alpha   90.00
_cell.angle_beta   90.00
_cell.angle_gamma   90.00
#
_symmetry.space_group_name_H-M   'P 1'
#
loop_
_entity.id
_entity.type
_entity.pdbx_description
1 polymer ?
#
loop_
_entity_poly.entity_id
_entity_poly.type
_entity_poly.pdbx_seq_one_letter_code
_entity_poly.pdbx_strand_id
1 'polypeptide(L)'
;MRLPETRTEDGFEFHFALNYLGHFLLTSLLLDTLKRSGRQGRCSRVVNMSSATHYAGVVHMDDLNSSNCYSSLGAYAQSKLALVLFTYYLQEQLAAGGFPVTASAVDPGMVNTPLYDNLWSIAQALKKPVAKILFRTPAQGASISVYAAAASELEGVGGCYLYNGHRKQSSDTSYDSELQAELWKKSCELVGLQEA
;
A
#
# COMPACT_ATOMS: atom_id res chain seq x y z
N MET A 1 -13.25 -0.84 -6.14
CA MET A 1 -12.48 0.13 -6.96
C MET A 1 -13.31 1.28 -7.48
N ARG A 2 -14.53 1.06 -8.01
CA ARG A 2 -15.41 2.15 -8.45
C ARG A 2 -16.37 2.54 -7.33
N LEU A 3 -16.11 3.68 -6.71
CA LEU A 3 -16.95 4.34 -5.70
C LEU A 3 -17.30 5.74 -6.19
N PRO A 4 -18.54 6.24 -5.95
CA PRO A 4 -18.84 7.66 -6.15
C PRO A 4 -17.91 8.51 -5.29
N GLU A 5 -17.69 9.76 -5.68
CA GLU A 5 -16.91 10.71 -4.86
C GLU A 5 -17.53 10.77 -3.46
N THR A 6 -16.76 10.35 -2.46
CA THR A 6 -17.20 10.24 -1.07
C THR A 6 -16.03 10.61 -0.18
N ARG A 7 -16.33 11.16 0.99
CA ARG A 7 -15.34 11.53 2.00
C ARG A 7 -15.55 10.73 3.28
N THR A 8 -14.48 10.52 4.05
CA THR A 8 -14.57 9.97 5.41
C THR A 8 -15.14 11.01 6.37
N GLU A 9 -15.40 10.58 7.61
CA GLU A 9 -15.84 11.48 8.69
C GLU A 9 -14.81 12.59 8.97
N ASP A 10 -13.52 12.31 8.77
CA ASP A 10 -12.42 13.29 8.87
C ASP A 10 -12.29 14.21 7.64
N GLY A 11 -13.16 14.06 6.64
CA GLY A 11 -13.21 14.93 5.46
C GLY A 11 -12.24 14.58 4.33
N PHE A 12 -11.54 13.45 4.41
CA PHE A 12 -10.59 13.00 3.38
C PHE A 12 -11.26 12.19 2.26
N GLU A 13 -10.69 12.20 1.06
CA GLU A 13 -11.13 11.30 -0.02
C GLU A 13 -11.05 9.84 0.43
N PHE A 14 -12.10 9.08 0.14
CA PHE A 14 -12.31 7.78 0.74
C PHE A 14 -11.17 6.77 0.50
N HIS A 15 -10.66 6.63 -0.73
CA HIS A 15 -9.57 5.69 -1.00
C HIS A 15 -8.25 6.13 -0.38
N PHE A 16 -7.92 7.42 -0.46
CA PHE A 16 -6.73 8.00 0.15
C PHE A 16 -6.74 7.77 1.67
N ALA A 17 -7.86 8.07 2.33
CA ALA A 17 -8.01 7.86 3.76
C ALA A 17 -7.94 6.38 4.15
N LEU A 18 -8.77 5.55 3.51
CA LEU A 18 -8.93 4.14 3.87
C LEU A 18 -7.69 3.31 3.56
N ASN A 19 -7.16 3.45 2.35
CA ASN A 19 -6.06 2.59 1.89
C ASN A 19 -4.70 3.10 2.36
N TYR A 20 -4.53 4.41 2.55
CA TYR A 20 -3.23 5.00 2.81
C TYR A 20 -3.16 5.71 4.17
N LEU A 21 -3.92 6.80 4.37
CA LEU A 21 -3.71 7.69 5.53
C LEU A 21 -3.97 6.98 6.87
N GLY A 22 -5.00 6.14 6.94
CA GLY A 22 -5.27 5.32 8.13
C GLY A 22 -4.16 4.30 8.40
N HIS A 23 -3.57 3.71 7.36
CA HIS A 23 -2.46 2.75 7.51
C HIS A 23 -1.15 3.45 7.88
N PHE A 24 -0.91 4.64 7.35
CA PHE A 24 0.18 5.53 7.74
C PHE A 24 0.10 5.81 9.24
N LEU A 25 -1.04 6.34 9.72
CA LEU A 25 -1.22 6.66 11.13
C LEU A 25 -1.09 5.42 12.02
N LEU A 26 -1.76 4.32 11.67
CA LEU A 26 -1.68 3.06 12.42
C LEU A 26 -0.24 2.57 12.55
N THR A 27 0.52 2.57 11.45
CA THR A 27 1.91 2.12 11.46
C THR A 27 2.78 3.04 12.32
N SER A 28 2.61 4.36 12.20
CA SER A 28 3.34 5.34 13.00
C SER A 28 3.08 5.17 14.50
N LEU A 29 1.83 4.95 14.91
CA LEU A 29 1.46 4.70 16.32
C LEU A 29 2.03 3.38 16.86
N LEU A 30 2.20 2.37 16.01
CA LEU A 30 2.75 1.06 16.40
C LEU A 30 4.27 0.99 16.29
N LEU A 31 4.93 2.00 15.72
CA LEU A 31 6.33 1.93 15.29
C LEU A 31 7.28 1.65 16.46
N ASP A 32 7.09 2.29 17.61
CA ASP A 32 7.92 2.07 18.79
C ASP A 32 7.72 0.68 19.41
N THR A 33 6.52 0.11 19.27
CA THR A 33 6.26 -1.27 19.69
C THR A 33 6.94 -2.26 18.74
N LEU A 34 6.91 -2.01 17.43
CA LEU A 34 7.61 -2.83 16.43
C LEU A 34 9.13 -2.79 16.62
N LYS A 35 9.70 -1.60 16.87
CA LYS A 35 11.13 -1.40 17.16
C LYS A 35 11.57 -2.18 18.40
N ARG A 36 10.79 -2.14 19.48
CA ARG A 36 11.07 -2.89 20.73
C ARG A 36 10.89 -4.40 20.59
N SER A 37 9.97 -4.83 19.72
CA SER A 37 9.68 -6.26 19.52
C SER A 37 10.68 -6.96 18.59
N GLY A 38 11.22 -6.20 17.63
CA GLY A 38 12.22 -6.67 16.69
C GLY A 38 13.57 -6.87 17.35
N ARG A 39 14.35 -7.81 16.84
CA ARG A 39 15.75 -8.01 17.24
C ARG A 39 16.55 -8.52 16.05
N GLN A 40 17.87 -8.45 16.13
CA GLN A 40 18.75 -8.98 15.08
C GLN A 40 18.43 -10.45 14.79
N GLY A 41 18.27 -10.79 13.51
CA GLY A 41 17.85 -12.13 13.05
C GLY A 41 16.37 -12.48 13.28
N ARG A 42 15.56 -11.56 13.83
CA ARG A 42 14.11 -11.68 13.96
C ARG A 42 13.45 -10.30 14.02
N CYS A 43 13.50 -9.59 12.91
CA CYS A 43 12.93 -8.28 12.70
C CYS A 43 11.41 -8.33 12.77
N SER A 44 10.81 -7.26 13.29
CA SER A 44 9.38 -6.99 13.08
C SER A 44 9.17 -6.60 11.61
N ARG A 45 8.01 -6.92 11.03
CA ARG A 45 7.75 -6.67 9.60
C ARG A 45 6.46 -5.90 9.40
N VAL A 46 6.55 -4.77 8.70
CA VAL A 46 5.41 -4.02 8.16
C VAL A 46 5.19 -4.49 6.72
N VAL A 47 4.00 -5.03 6.45
CA VAL A 47 3.64 -5.55 5.13
C VAL A 47 2.44 -4.77 4.61
N ASN A 48 2.68 -3.87 3.66
CA ASN A 48 1.66 -3.01 3.09
C ASN A 48 1.05 -3.63 1.83
N MET A 49 -0.27 -3.82 1.83
CA MET A 49 -1.00 -4.40 0.70
C MET A 49 -1.30 -3.36 -0.38
N SER A 50 -0.42 -3.30 -1.38
CA SER A 50 -0.57 -2.49 -2.59
C SER A 50 -1.30 -3.26 -3.72
N SER A 51 -1.12 -2.83 -4.96
CA SER A 51 -1.73 -3.39 -6.17
C SER A 51 -1.00 -2.88 -7.41
N ALA A 52 -1.01 -3.64 -8.51
CA ALA A 52 -0.51 -3.21 -9.82
C ALA A 52 -1.14 -1.90 -10.34
N THR A 53 -2.25 -1.45 -9.77
CA THR A 53 -2.80 -0.11 -10.05
C THR A 53 -1.84 1.03 -9.67
N HIS A 54 -0.88 0.82 -8.78
CA HIS A 54 0.14 1.82 -8.44
C HIS A 54 0.99 2.23 -9.65
N TYR A 55 1.18 1.35 -10.66
CA TYR A 55 1.92 1.68 -11.88
C TYR A 55 1.28 2.80 -12.70
N ALA A 56 -0.03 3.01 -12.55
CA ALA A 56 -0.78 4.08 -13.19
C ALA A 56 -1.16 5.21 -12.21
N GLY A 57 -0.67 5.13 -10.96
CA GLY A 57 -0.92 6.14 -9.95
C GLY A 57 -0.14 7.41 -10.22
N VAL A 58 -0.75 8.54 -9.87
CA VAL A 58 -0.09 9.84 -9.78
C VAL A 58 -0.45 10.39 -8.41
N VAL A 59 0.54 10.90 -7.68
CA VAL A 59 0.30 11.58 -6.40
C VAL A 59 0.23 13.07 -6.68
N HIS A 60 -0.97 13.63 -6.58
CA HIS A 60 -1.18 15.07 -6.71
C HIS A 60 -0.93 15.73 -5.35
N MET A 61 0.30 16.15 -5.07
CA MET A 61 0.69 16.72 -3.78
C MET A 61 -0.15 17.95 -3.37
N ASP A 62 -0.55 18.77 -4.35
CA ASP A 62 -1.42 19.93 -4.13
C ASP A 62 -2.91 19.57 -3.94
N ASP A 63 -3.31 18.33 -4.23
CA ASP A 63 -4.71 17.88 -4.14
C ASP A 63 -4.81 16.37 -3.82
N LEU A 64 -4.26 15.97 -2.68
CA LEU A 64 -4.33 14.57 -2.21
C LEU A 64 -5.76 14.07 -2.02
N ASN A 65 -6.72 15.01 -1.84
CA ASN A 65 -8.15 14.72 -1.70
C ASN A 65 -8.91 14.63 -3.04
N SER A 66 -8.23 14.74 -4.19
CA SER A 66 -8.86 14.66 -5.52
C SER A 66 -10.06 15.61 -5.69
N SER A 67 -9.99 16.80 -5.09
CA SER A 67 -11.09 17.77 -5.00
C SER A 67 -11.41 18.45 -6.34
N ASN A 68 -10.45 18.53 -7.26
CA ASN A 68 -10.63 19.23 -8.53
C ASN A 68 -11.29 18.37 -9.61
N CYS A 69 -10.86 17.12 -9.74
CA CYS A 69 -11.29 16.19 -10.81
C CYS A 69 -11.26 14.75 -10.29
N TYR A 70 -12.34 14.33 -9.62
CA TYR A 70 -12.40 12.98 -9.08
C TYR A 70 -12.52 11.91 -10.18
N SER A 71 -11.55 10.99 -10.19
CA SER A 71 -11.63 9.73 -10.91
C SER A 71 -11.47 8.61 -9.91
N SER A 72 -12.49 7.79 -9.72
CA SER A 72 -12.45 6.71 -8.73
C SER A 72 -11.30 5.73 -8.94
N LEU A 73 -10.92 5.45 -10.20
CA LEU A 73 -9.76 4.61 -10.49
C LEU A 73 -8.45 5.36 -10.25
N GLY A 74 -8.41 6.66 -10.55
CA GLY A 74 -7.28 7.54 -10.26
C GLY A 74 -7.01 7.67 -8.76
N ALA A 75 -8.04 7.96 -7.96
CA ALA A 75 -7.95 8.02 -6.50
C ALA A 75 -7.50 6.70 -5.88
N TYR A 76 -8.03 5.57 -6.37
CA TYR A 76 -7.55 4.25 -5.96
C TYR A 76 -6.07 4.04 -6.33
N ALA A 77 -5.67 4.33 -7.57
CA ALA A 77 -4.29 4.19 -8.02
C ALA A 77 -3.32 5.11 -7.24
N GLN A 78 -3.71 6.36 -6.97
CA GLN A 78 -3.00 7.31 -6.11
C GLN A 78 -2.79 6.71 -4.72
N SER A 79 -3.84 6.16 -4.09
CA SER A 79 -3.72 5.54 -2.77
C SER A 79 -2.78 4.33 -2.75
N LYS A 80 -2.71 3.56 -3.84
CA LYS A 80 -1.81 2.40 -3.97
C LYS A 80 -0.38 2.81 -4.26
N LEU A 81 -0.14 3.89 -5.00
CA LEU A 81 1.19 4.48 -5.16
C LEU A 81 1.68 5.11 -3.86
N ALA A 82 0.82 5.86 -3.15
CA ALA A 82 1.13 6.45 -1.85
C ALA A 82 1.60 5.40 -0.82
N LEU A 83 0.97 4.21 -0.81
CA LEU A 83 1.43 3.08 0.02
C LEU A 83 2.85 2.61 -0.34
N VAL A 84 3.21 2.55 -1.63
CA VAL A 84 4.56 2.12 -2.04
C VAL A 84 5.60 3.17 -1.66
N LEU A 85 5.33 4.45 -1.95
CA LEU A 85 6.19 5.58 -1.55
C LEU A 85 6.44 5.56 -0.03
N PHE A 86 5.38 5.47 0.77
CA PHE A 86 5.48 5.37 2.23
C PHE A 86 6.28 4.16 2.69
N THR A 87 6.11 3.01 2.04
CA THR A 87 6.85 1.80 2.39
C THR A 87 8.35 2.00 2.21
N TYR A 88 8.76 2.62 1.10
CA TYR A 88 10.17 2.85 0.81
C TYR A 88 10.77 3.89 1.73
N TYR A 89 10.08 5.01 1.96
CA TYR A 89 10.52 6.01 2.92
C TYR A 89 10.66 5.41 4.32
N LEU A 90 9.65 4.67 4.79
CA LEU A 90 9.67 4.01 6.09
C LEU A 90 10.85 3.04 6.21
N GLN A 91 11.11 2.23 5.17
CA GLN A 91 12.26 1.33 5.16
C GLN A 91 13.58 2.10 5.28
N GLU A 92 13.73 3.19 4.54
CA GLU A 92 14.95 4.01 4.57
C GLU A 92 15.19 4.57 5.97
N GLN A 93 14.16 5.15 6.60
CA GLN A 93 14.26 5.68 7.96
C GLN A 93 14.57 4.58 9.00
N LEU A 94 13.94 3.40 8.87
CA LEU A 94 14.20 2.26 9.74
C LEU A 94 15.65 1.75 9.61
N ALA A 95 16.16 1.67 8.38
CA ALA A 95 17.53 1.25 8.11
C ALA A 95 18.56 2.28 8.60
N ALA A 96 18.33 3.57 8.34
CA ALA A 96 19.18 4.65 8.81
C ALA A 96 19.25 4.72 10.34
N GLY A 97 18.14 4.45 11.02
CA GLY A 97 18.08 4.35 12.48
C GLY A 97 18.61 3.03 13.07
N GLY A 98 19.00 2.06 12.24
CA GLY A 98 19.47 0.75 12.69
C GLY A 98 18.41 -0.08 13.42
N PHE A 99 17.13 0.19 13.19
CA PHE A 99 16.03 -0.50 13.86
C PHE A 99 15.80 -1.89 13.25
N PRO A 100 15.55 -2.93 14.06
CA PRO A 100 15.27 -4.28 13.59
C PRO A 100 13.81 -4.41 13.11
N VAL A 101 13.42 -3.56 12.17
CA VAL A 101 12.09 -3.53 11.55
C VAL A 101 12.27 -3.39 10.05
N THR A 102 11.55 -4.17 9.27
CA THR A 102 11.52 -4.03 7.81
C THR A 102 10.13 -3.63 7.33
N ALA A 103 10.07 -2.86 6.25
CA ALA A 103 8.83 -2.50 5.57
C ALA A 103 8.88 -3.00 4.12
N SER A 104 7.82 -3.65 3.65
CA SER A 104 7.70 -4.09 2.25
C SER A 104 6.28 -3.91 1.72
N ALA A 105 6.17 -3.69 0.42
CA ALA A 105 4.91 -3.53 -0.27
C ALA A 105 4.60 -4.83 -1.03
N VAL A 106 3.35 -5.26 -0.99
CA VAL A 106 2.93 -6.55 -1.53
C VAL A 106 1.73 -6.37 -2.42
N ASP A 107 1.76 -7.02 -3.57
CA ASP A 107 0.63 -7.16 -4.46
C ASP A 107 0.34 -8.65 -4.69
N PRO A 108 -0.84 -9.13 -4.27
CA PRO A 108 -1.20 -10.53 -4.43
C PRO A 108 -1.52 -10.92 -5.88
N GLY A 109 -1.53 -9.95 -6.80
CA GLY A 109 -2.00 -10.07 -8.17
C GLY A 109 -3.51 -9.99 -8.24
N MET A 110 -4.07 -10.48 -9.34
CA MET A 110 -5.51 -10.45 -9.57
C MET A 110 -6.21 -11.53 -8.71
N VAL A 111 -6.75 -11.13 -7.56
CA VAL A 111 -7.49 -12.01 -6.63
C VAL A 111 -8.99 -11.79 -6.79
N ASN A 112 -9.78 -12.87 -6.83
CA ASN A 112 -11.23 -12.78 -6.96
C ASN A 112 -11.84 -12.24 -5.65
N THR A 113 -11.91 -10.91 -5.55
CA THR A 113 -12.43 -10.19 -4.38
C THR A 113 -13.56 -9.28 -4.81
N PRO A 114 -14.46 -8.88 -3.90
CA PRO A 114 -15.54 -7.94 -4.20
C PRO A 114 -15.07 -6.59 -4.77
N LEU A 115 -13.77 -6.30 -4.65
CA LEU A 115 -13.10 -5.14 -5.25
C LEU A 115 -13.42 -4.96 -6.75
N TYR A 116 -13.66 -6.08 -7.46
CA TYR A 116 -13.95 -6.13 -8.90
C TYR A 116 -15.46 -6.17 -9.22
N ASP A 117 -16.35 -6.19 -8.24
CA ASP A 117 -17.80 -6.40 -8.47
C ASP A 117 -18.47 -5.22 -9.17
N ASN A 118 -17.90 -4.02 -9.04
CA ASN A 118 -18.39 -2.81 -9.71
C ASN A 118 -17.77 -2.57 -11.10
N LEU A 119 -17.12 -3.56 -11.72
CA LEU A 119 -16.64 -3.49 -13.10
C LEU A 119 -17.73 -4.01 -14.06
N TRP A 120 -18.18 -3.12 -14.96
CA TRP A 120 -19.14 -3.26 -16.07
C TRP A 120 -19.96 -4.57 -16.15
N SER A 121 -21.29 -4.46 -16.14
CA SER A 121 -22.26 -5.56 -16.12
C SER A 121 -22.08 -6.63 -17.22
N ILE A 122 -21.46 -6.27 -18.37
CA ILE A 122 -21.15 -7.20 -19.46
C ILE A 122 -19.92 -8.07 -19.13
N ALA A 123 -18.93 -7.53 -18.42
CA ALA A 123 -17.77 -8.28 -17.92
C ALA A 123 -18.18 -9.24 -16.78
N GLN A 124 -19.20 -8.89 -15.98
CA GLN A 124 -19.76 -9.78 -14.96
C GLN A 124 -20.40 -11.05 -15.54
N ALA A 125 -21.00 -10.98 -16.73
CA ALA A 125 -21.58 -12.14 -17.39
C ALA A 125 -20.52 -13.10 -17.96
N LEU A 126 -19.39 -12.58 -18.45
CA LEU A 126 -18.23 -13.38 -18.89
C LEU A 126 -17.29 -13.82 -17.75
N LYS A 127 -17.44 -13.29 -16.53
CA LYS A 127 -16.59 -13.63 -15.38
C LYS A 127 -16.68 -15.10 -14.98
N LYS A 128 -17.83 -15.78 -15.04
CA LYS A 128 -18.00 -17.08 -14.35
C LYS A 128 -17.02 -18.20 -14.78
N PRO A 129 -16.73 -18.41 -16.09
CA PRO A 129 -15.76 -19.42 -16.49
C PRO A 129 -14.30 -18.92 -16.50
N VAL A 130 -14.06 -17.65 -16.82
CA VAL A 130 -12.70 -17.07 -16.96
C VAL A 130 -12.11 -16.62 -15.62
N ALA A 131 -12.96 -16.22 -14.67
CA ALA A 131 -12.49 -15.74 -13.37
C ALA A 131 -11.86 -16.85 -12.51
N LYS A 132 -12.28 -18.12 -12.67
CA LYS A 132 -11.62 -19.25 -11.98
C LYS A 132 -10.19 -19.53 -12.48
N ILE A 133 -9.85 -19.08 -13.69
CA ILE A 133 -8.56 -19.34 -14.33
C ILE A 133 -7.61 -18.15 -14.15
N LEU A 134 -8.12 -16.91 -14.24
CA LEU A 134 -7.34 -15.68 -14.13
C LEU A 134 -7.28 -15.10 -12.71
N PHE A 135 -8.26 -15.38 -11.87
CA PHE A 135 -8.32 -14.83 -10.52
C PHE A 135 -8.01 -15.89 -9.48
N ARG A 136 -7.16 -15.51 -8.54
CA ARG A 136 -6.83 -16.33 -7.37
C ARG A 136 -7.98 -16.45 -6.40
N THR A 137 -7.99 -17.55 -5.67
CA THR A 137 -8.84 -17.67 -4.48
C THR A 137 -8.35 -16.70 -3.40
N PRO A 138 -9.23 -16.24 -2.48
CA PRO A 138 -8.80 -15.42 -1.34
C PRO A 138 -7.69 -16.07 -0.52
N ALA A 139 -7.69 -17.40 -0.36
CA ALA A 139 -6.62 -18.13 0.31
C ALA A 139 -5.27 -18.01 -0.40
N GLN A 140 -5.26 -18.09 -1.74
CA GLN A 140 -4.07 -17.87 -2.56
C GLN A 140 -3.63 -16.39 -2.58
N GLY A 141 -4.54 -15.44 -2.39
CA GLY A 141 -4.18 -14.04 -2.20
C GLY A 141 -3.52 -13.80 -0.85
N ALA A 142 -4.09 -14.37 0.22
CA ALA A 142 -3.58 -14.25 1.58
C ALA A 142 -2.22 -14.93 1.79
N SER A 143 -1.90 -15.97 1.01
CA SER A 143 -0.61 -16.66 1.12
C SER A 143 0.57 -15.72 0.87
N ILE A 144 0.39 -14.65 0.10
CA ILE A 144 1.47 -13.71 -0.22
C ILE A 144 1.73 -12.77 0.95
N SER A 145 0.68 -12.30 1.64
CA SER A 145 0.86 -11.56 2.90
C SER A 145 1.51 -12.43 3.98
N VAL A 146 1.13 -13.71 4.06
CA VAL A 146 1.76 -14.66 5.00
C VAL A 146 3.22 -14.90 4.63
N TYR A 147 3.53 -15.11 3.35
CA TYR A 147 4.89 -15.26 2.86
C TYR A 147 5.74 -14.03 3.19
N ALA A 148 5.27 -12.83 2.88
CA ALA A 148 5.97 -11.58 3.20
C ALA A 148 6.22 -11.43 4.71
N ALA A 149 5.23 -11.79 5.54
CA ALA A 149 5.31 -11.66 6.99
C ALA A 149 6.17 -12.73 7.67
N ALA A 150 6.24 -13.95 7.13
CA ALA A 150 6.77 -15.11 7.87
C ALA A 150 7.90 -15.87 7.17
N ALA A 151 8.16 -15.64 5.87
CA ALA A 151 9.22 -16.37 5.16
C ALA A 151 10.59 -16.02 5.73
N SER A 152 11.42 -17.02 6.02
CA SER A 152 12.76 -16.85 6.56
C SER A 152 13.71 -16.17 5.56
N GLU A 153 13.53 -16.39 4.26
CA GLU A 153 14.30 -15.73 3.19
C GLU A 153 14.04 -14.22 3.06
N LEU A 154 12.98 -13.71 3.72
CA LEU A 154 12.68 -12.28 3.81
C LEU A 154 13.11 -11.68 5.16
N GLU A 155 13.82 -12.43 5.99
CA GLU A 155 14.36 -11.93 7.26
C GLU A 155 15.41 -10.83 7.01
N GLY A 156 15.24 -9.68 7.66
CA GLY A 156 16.07 -8.50 7.41
C GLY A 156 15.91 -7.87 6.02
N VAL A 157 15.03 -8.39 5.16
CA VAL A 157 14.75 -7.82 3.84
C VAL A 157 13.61 -6.83 3.95
N GLY A 158 13.85 -5.60 3.53
CA GLY A 158 12.82 -4.57 3.36
C GLY A 158 13.03 -3.76 2.08
N GLY A 159 12.19 -2.75 1.87
CA GLY A 159 12.30 -1.81 0.75
C GLY A 159 12.03 -2.47 -0.60
N CYS A 160 11.23 -3.54 -0.61
CA CYS A 160 10.93 -4.29 -1.81
C CYS A 160 9.43 -4.30 -2.11
N TYR A 161 9.11 -4.38 -3.39
CA TYR A 161 7.77 -4.67 -3.88
C TYR A 161 7.69 -6.14 -4.30
N LEU A 162 6.80 -6.89 -3.65
CA LEU A 162 6.55 -8.30 -3.94
C LEU A 162 5.30 -8.42 -4.80
N TYR A 163 5.49 -8.75 -6.07
CA TYR A 163 4.39 -9.18 -6.94
C TYR A 163 4.35 -10.68 -6.94
N ASN A 164 3.24 -11.25 -6.47
CA ASN A 164 3.08 -12.70 -6.46
C ASN A 164 4.22 -13.45 -5.73
N GLY A 165 4.65 -12.94 -4.57
CA GLY A 165 5.73 -13.54 -3.79
C GLY A 165 7.13 -13.38 -4.39
N HIS A 166 7.26 -12.73 -5.56
CA HIS A 166 8.55 -12.46 -6.17
C HIS A 166 8.85 -10.97 -6.13
N ARG A 167 10.11 -10.61 -5.84
CA ARG A 167 10.55 -9.22 -5.95
C ARG A 167 10.39 -8.74 -7.38
N LYS A 168 9.78 -7.57 -7.54
CA LYS A 168 9.58 -6.90 -8.81
C LYS A 168 9.82 -5.40 -8.62
N GLN A 169 10.31 -4.73 -9.64
CA GLN A 169 10.40 -3.28 -9.66
C GLN A 169 8.99 -2.67 -9.63
N SER A 170 8.74 -1.76 -8.70
CA SER A 170 7.51 -0.95 -8.66
C SER A 170 7.59 0.18 -9.70
N SER A 171 6.60 1.08 -9.74
CA SER A 171 6.62 2.24 -10.63
C SER A 171 7.88 3.10 -10.45
N ASP A 172 8.40 3.70 -11.53
CA ASP A 172 9.60 4.54 -11.45
C ASP A 172 9.42 5.71 -10.47
N THR A 173 8.23 6.35 -10.49
CA THR A 173 7.84 7.40 -9.54
C THR A 173 7.92 6.97 -8.08
N SER A 174 7.77 5.67 -7.78
CA SER A 174 7.86 5.20 -6.39
C SER A 174 9.27 5.29 -5.82
N TYR A 175 10.30 5.41 -6.65
CA TYR A 175 11.71 5.57 -6.23
C TYR A 175 12.15 7.03 -6.11
N ASP A 176 11.25 7.99 -6.33
CA ASP A 176 11.52 9.41 -6.11
C ASP A 176 11.56 9.70 -4.61
N SER A 177 12.77 9.88 -4.06
CA SER A 177 13.00 10.12 -2.64
C SER A 177 12.46 11.47 -2.16
N GLU A 178 12.40 12.48 -3.04
CA GLU A 178 11.85 13.79 -2.69
C GLU A 178 10.34 13.68 -2.53
N LEU A 179 9.66 13.03 -3.49
CA LEU A 179 8.22 12.78 -3.40
C LEU A 179 7.86 11.89 -2.20
N GLN A 180 8.69 10.88 -1.89
CA GLN A 180 8.53 10.06 -0.70
C GLN A 180 8.55 10.89 0.60
N ALA A 181 9.55 11.77 0.73
CA ALA A 181 9.72 12.63 1.89
C ALA A 181 8.60 13.68 2.00
N GLU A 182 8.22 14.28 0.87
CA GLU A 182 7.14 15.28 0.81
C GLU A 182 5.79 14.65 1.21
N LEU A 183 5.49 13.46 0.68
CA LEU A 183 4.29 12.71 1.03
C LEU A 183 4.29 12.33 2.52
N TRP A 184 5.43 11.89 3.07
CA TRP A 184 5.54 11.59 4.51
C TRP A 184 5.20 12.81 5.36
N LYS A 185 5.84 13.94 5.07
CA LYS A 185 5.61 15.21 5.78
C LYS A 185 4.14 15.64 5.71
N LYS A 186 3.55 15.64 4.51
CA LYS A 186 2.13 15.95 4.35
C LYS A 186 1.24 14.99 5.12
N SER A 187 1.55 13.70 5.13
CA SER A 187 0.79 12.74 5.92
C SER A 187 0.86 13.03 7.42
N CYS A 188 2.04 13.34 7.97
CA CYS A 188 2.19 13.78 9.36
C CYS A 188 1.30 15.00 9.67
N GLU A 189 1.34 16.03 8.82
CA GLU A 189 0.49 17.23 8.95
C GLU A 189 -1.00 16.87 8.98
N LEU A 190 -1.45 16.01 8.06
CA LEU A 190 -2.86 15.64 7.90
C LEU A 190 -3.39 14.81 9.07
N VAL A 191 -2.56 13.97 9.70
CA VAL A 191 -2.95 13.14 10.85
C VAL A 191 -2.54 13.73 12.20
N GLY A 192 -1.98 14.94 12.22
CA GLY A 192 -1.59 15.63 13.45
C GLY A 192 -0.42 14.97 14.20
N LEU A 193 0.46 14.25 13.52
CA LEU A 193 1.69 13.72 14.11
C LEU A 193 2.79 14.78 14.06
N GLN A 194 3.50 14.96 15.18
CA GLN A 194 4.74 15.73 15.18
C GLN A 194 5.82 14.93 14.46
N GLU A 195 6.55 15.57 13.55
CA GLU A 195 7.76 14.96 12.97
C GLU A 195 8.74 14.67 14.11
N ALA A 196 9.20 13.41 14.18
CA ALA A 196 10.13 12.93 15.20
C ALA A 196 11.58 13.26 14.83
#